data_AF-A0A953EXH7-F1
#
_entry.id   AF-A0A953EXH7-F1
#
_cell.length_a   1.000
_cell.length_b   1.000
_cell.length_c   1.000
_cell.angle_alpha   90.00
_cell.angle_beta   90.00
_cell.angle_gamma   90.00
#
_symmetry.space_group_name_H-M   'P 1'
#
loop_
_entity.id
_entity.type
_entity.pdbx_description
1 polymer ?
#
loop_
_entity_poly.entity_id
_entity_poly.type
_entity_poly.pdbx_seq_one_letter_code
_entity_poly.pdbx_strand_id
1 'polypeptide(L)'
;MNRLILAICLIIPSGVSLSADNWPQFRGPGSLGTAENQQLPLHWSASENIAWRTPVAGRGWSSPVVWGDRVFLTSVVNEAETEAAKPGLYFGGERPEPPESRHLWKVICFDLKSGQQLWEQTAHKGTPQTGRHIKNSYASETPATDGERIYAYFGNQGVYCYTLDGKPVWGKELPSHKTRNEWGTAASPIVYDGRLFLVNDNDDESYIVALDAKTGDELWREPRDEKTNWATPFIWKTPDRVELVTAGTNKVRSYDLDGKLLWELGGMSSIAIPTPFAHDGLLYLASGYIMDKQKPVFAIKPGATGDITPKEGETSGEYIAWFQQAAGPYNPSPVLYKDKLYVLLDRGMLACYDAKTGEAVYEKQRIPGGRAFTASPWAYRDKIFCLNEFGTTFVIQAGPKFELLYTNELGEDVMCMASPAIVGDRLLIRTDKELLCISESSVSKDQAASP
;
A
#
# COMPACT_ATOMS: atom_id res chain seq x y z
N MET A 1 -3.00 16.93 73.26
CA MET A 1 -2.67 15.95 72.20
C MET A 1 -3.91 15.77 71.33
N ASN A 2 -4.02 16.48 70.21
CA ASN A 2 -5.05 16.20 69.20
C ASN A 2 -4.41 16.29 67.81
N ARG A 3 -4.59 15.22 67.05
CA ARG A 3 -3.80 14.79 65.90
C ARG A 3 -4.16 15.58 64.64
N LEU A 4 -3.14 16.09 63.96
CA LEU A 4 -3.23 16.61 62.59
C LEU A 4 -3.42 15.42 61.64
N ILE A 5 -4.55 15.35 60.95
CA ILE A 5 -4.79 14.36 59.88
C ILE A 5 -4.27 14.99 58.58
N LEU A 6 -3.13 14.51 58.10
CA LEU A 6 -2.57 14.87 56.80
C LEU A 6 -3.27 14.02 55.74
N ALA A 7 -4.14 14.62 54.93
CA ALA A 7 -4.73 13.96 53.77
C ALA A 7 -3.70 13.91 52.64
N ILE A 8 -3.17 12.71 52.37
CA ILE A 8 -2.28 12.45 51.23
C ILE A 8 -3.18 12.31 49.99
N CYS A 9 -3.20 13.34 49.13
CA CYS A 9 -3.75 13.25 47.79
C CYS A 9 -2.87 12.32 46.94
N LEU A 10 -3.34 11.10 46.69
CA LEU A 10 -2.77 10.21 45.68
C LEU A 10 -2.99 10.85 44.30
N ILE A 11 -1.93 11.39 43.70
CA ILE A 11 -1.93 11.77 42.29
C ILE A 11 -1.79 10.46 41.49
N ILE A 12 -2.91 9.96 40.96
CA ILE A 12 -2.90 8.87 39.99
C ILE A 12 -2.29 9.45 38.71
N PRO A 13 -1.17 8.92 38.19
CA PRO A 13 -0.67 9.35 36.90
C PRO A 13 -1.70 8.94 35.85
N SER A 14 -2.35 9.93 35.24
CA SER A 14 -3.09 9.72 34.00
C SER A 14 -2.08 9.20 32.98
N GLY A 15 -2.16 7.91 32.67
CA GLY A 15 -1.34 7.32 31.62
C GLY A 15 -1.57 8.13 30.36
N VAL A 16 -0.49 8.76 29.86
CA VAL A 16 -0.47 9.27 28.50
C VAL A 16 -0.65 8.02 27.64
N SER A 17 -1.88 7.79 27.16
CA SER A 17 -2.07 6.84 26.08
C SER A 17 -1.21 7.38 24.96
N LEU A 18 -0.09 6.72 24.65
CA LEU A 18 0.53 6.90 23.33
C LEU A 18 -0.62 6.66 22.36
N SER A 19 -1.06 7.71 21.67
CA SER A 19 -1.94 7.53 20.53
C SER A 19 -1.16 6.63 19.59
N ALA A 20 -1.62 5.40 19.36
CA ALA A 20 -1.05 4.57 18.32
C ALA A 20 -1.21 5.32 16.99
N ASP A 21 -0.11 5.55 16.28
CA ASP A 21 -0.18 6.11 14.94
C ASP A 21 -0.95 5.13 14.06
N ASN A 22 -2.14 5.52 13.60
CA ASN A 22 -2.98 4.65 12.78
C ASN A 22 -2.39 4.47 11.37
N TRP A 23 -2.67 3.33 10.75
CA TRP A 23 -2.26 2.99 9.38
C TRP A 23 -3.49 2.62 8.55
N PRO A 24 -4.31 3.60 8.14
CA PRO A 24 -5.71 3.36 7.75
C PRO A 24 -5.92 2.77 6.35
N GLN A 25 -4.89 2.74 5.51
CA GLN A 25 -5.01 2.40 4.08
C GLN A 25 -3.68 1.87 3.52
N PHE A 26 -3.66 1.51 2.23
CA PHE A 26 -2.44 1.13 1.52
C PHE A 26 -1.35 2.20 1.67
N ARG A 27 -0.16 1.77 2.13
CA ARG A 27 1.00 2.64 2.46
C ARG A 27 0.73 3.71 3.54
N GLY A 28 -0.33 3.55 4.34
CA GLY A 28 -0.54 4.32 5.56
C GLY A 28 -1.06 5.74 5.31
N PRO A 29 -0.91 6.64 6.31
CA PRO A 29 -1.35 8.02 6.21
C PRO A 29 -0.74 8.72 4.98
N GLY A 30 -1.61 9.25 4.10
CA GLY A 30 -1.18 9.94 2.88
C GLY A 30 -0.48 9.05 1.83
N SER A 31 -0.57 7.72 1.96
CA SER A 31 0.08 6.76 1.06
C SER A 31 1.62 6.89 0.97
N LEU A 32 2.25 7.40 2.03
CA LEU A 32 3.68 7.76 2.02
C LEU A 32 4.60 6.57 2.27
N GLY A 33 4.20 5.60 3.10
CA GLY A 33 5.09 4.52 3.54
C GLY A 33 6.26 5.03 4.39
N THR A 34 6.07 6.09 5.18
CA THR A 34 7.09 6.64 6.06
C THR A 34 6.58 6.75 7.50
N ALA A 35 7.51 6.75 8.44
CA ALA A 35 7.24 6.99 9.85
C ALA A 35 8.43 7.69 10.52
N GLU A 36 8.17 8.42 11.60
CA GLU A 36 9.19 9.10 12.38
C GLU A 36 9.12 8.62 13.85
N ASN A 37 9.57 7.39 14.09
CA ASN A 37 9.71 6.85 15.45
C ASN A 37 11.08 6.17 15.63
N GLN A 38 11.80 6.60 16.68
CA GLN A 38 13.14 6.09 17.02
C GLN A 38 13.13 4.68 17.63
N GLN A 39 11.98 4.18 18.08
CA GLN A 39 11.82 2.84 18.65
C GLN A 39 11.52 1.77 17.59
N LEU A 40 11.36 2.15 16.33
CA LEU A 40 11.11 1.21 15.25
C LEU A 40 12.32 0.29 15.02
N PRO A 41 12.10 -1.01 14.80
CA PRO A 41 13.16 -2.00 14.71
C PRO A 41 14.06 -1.76 13.50
N LEU A 42 15.37 -1.94 13.68
CA LEU A 42 16.35 -1.90 12.60
C LEU A 42 16.79 -3.28 12.15
N HIS A 43 16.93 -4.20 13.10
CA HIS A 43 17.42 -5.56 12.88
C HIS A 43 16.35 -6.57 13.27
N TRP A 44 16.16 -7.59 12.43
CA TRP A 44 15.26 -8.71 12.71
C TRP A 44 15.63 -9.91 11.85
N SER A 45 15.16 -11.07 12.24
CA SER A 45 15.36 -12.31 11.49
C SER A 45 14.12 -13.20 11.57
N ALA A 46 14.25 -14.47 11.19
CA ALA A 46 13.21 -15.47 11.43
C ALA A 46 12.81 -15.55 12.92
N SER A 47 13.72 -15.29 13.86
CA SER A 47 13.49 -15.45 15.30
C SER A 47 13.84 -14.22 16.15
N GLU A 48 14.60 -13.27 15.62
CA GLU A 48 15.02 -12.07 16.37
C GLU A 48 14.06 -10.90 16.15
N ASN A 49 13.75 -10.18 17.24
CA ASN A 49 12.86 -9.00 17.25
C ASN A 49 11.47 -9.26 16.66
N ILE A 50 10.99 -10.50 16.80
CA ILE A 50 9.64 -10.90 16.47
C ILE A 50 8.79 -10.90 17.75
N ALA A 51 7.85 -9.95 17.86
CA ALA A 51 6.90 -9.91 18.97
C ALA A 51 5.91 -11.07 18.92
N TRP A 52 5.40 -11.36 17.71
CA TRP A 52 4.50 -12.47 17.45
C TRP A 52 4.46 -12.80 15.96
N ARG A 53 4.02 -14.03 15.65
CA ARG A 53 3.68 -14.51 14.32
C ARG A 53 2.32 -15.19 14.40
N THR A 54 1.42 -14.86 13.48
CA THR A 54 0.09 -15.44 13.45
C THR A 54 -0.21 -16.00 12.06
N PRO A 55 -0.58 -17.28 11.94
CA PRO A 55 -1.05 -17.85 10.69
C PRO A 55 -2.28 -17.10 10.18
N VAL A 56 -2.32 -16.84 8.87
CA VAL A 56 -3.46 -16.20 8.20
C VAL A 56 -4.12 -17.26 7.33
N ALA A 57 -5.43 -17.48 7.52
CA ALA A 57 -6.17 -18.44 6.72
C ALA A 57 -6.24 -18.00 5.25
N GLY A 58 -5.98 -18.93 4.32
CA GLY A 58 -6.06 -18.68 2.88
C GLY A 58 -4.86 -17.92 2.32
N ARG A 59 -5.04 -17.27 1.17
CA ARG A 59 -4.03 -16.44 0.50
C ARG A 59 -4.57 -15.04 0.22
N GLY A 60 -3.73 -14.03 0.40
CA GLY A 60 -4.02 -12.65 -0.01
C GLY A 60 -2.76 -11.81 -0.02
N TRP A 61 -2.80 -10.67 -0.71
CA TRP A 61 -1.66 -9.73 -0.81
C TRP A 61 -1.96 -8.33 -0.27
N SER A 62 -3.10 -8.16 0.39
CA SER A 62 -3.45 -6.94 1.10
C SER A 62 -2.34 -6.55 2.09
N SER A 63 -1.95 -5.28 2.10
CA SER A 63 -1.14 -4.73 3.20
C SER A 63 -1.94 -4.78 4.52
N PRO A 64 -1.26 -4.84 5.68
CA PRO A 64 -1.94 -4.68 6.96
C PRO A 64 -2.45 -3.25 7.11
N VAL A 65 -3.69 -3.11 7.62
CA VAL A 65 -4.30 -1.84 8.01
C VAL A 65 -4.45 -1.82 9.51
N VAL A 66 -4.08 -0.72 10.16
CA VAL A 66 -4.10 -0.62 11.62
C VAL A 66 -4.95 0.57 12.07
N TRP A 67 -5.85 0.33 13.02
CA TRP A 67 -6.57 1.40 13.71
C TRP A 67 -6.71 1.09 15.20
N GLY A 68 -6.08 1.90 16.04
CA GLY A 68 -5.89 1.60 17.46
C GLY A 68 -5.14 0.28 17.64
N ASP A 69 -5.68 -0.61 18.46
CA ASP A 69 -5.09 -1.93 18.73
C ASP A 69 -5.53 -3.02 17.73
N ARG A 70 -6.14 -2.66 16.58
CA ARG A 70 -6.69 -3.62 15.61
C ARG A 70 -5.91 -3.62 14.31
N VAL A 71 -5.59 -4.81 13.82
CA VAL A 71 -4.96 -5.04 12.51
C VAL A 71 -5.91 -5.78 11.59
N PHE A 72 -6.19 -5.23 10.41
CA PHE A 72 -7.10 -5.80 9.42
C PHE A 72 -6.35 -6.33 8.20
N LEU A 73 -6.79 -7.48 7.71
CA LEU A 73 -6.33 -8.13 6.47
C LEU A 73 -7.51 -8.65 5.66
N THR A 74 -7.31 -8.76 4.34
CA THR A 74 -8.20 -9.53 3.45
C THR A 74 -7.49 -10.80 2.95
N SER A 75 -8.23 -11.87 2.73
CA SER A 75 -7.68 -13.16 2.28
C SER A 75 -8.75 -13.97 1.54
N VAL A 76 -8.33 -14.96 0.75
CA VAL A 76 -9.23 -15.95 0.13
C VAL A 76 -8.84 -17.35 0.56
N VAL A 77 -9.80 -18.07 1.14
CA VAL A 77 -9.66 -19.50 1.44
C VAL A 77 -10.25 -20.29 0.27
N ASN A 78 -9.42 -21.06 -0.41
CA ASN A 78 -9.86 -22.06 -1.38
C ASN A 78 -10.22 -23.35 -0.62
N GLU A 79 -11.44 -23.88 -0.83
CA GLU A 79 -11.89 -25.12 -0.17
C GLU A 79 -11.31 -26.39 -0.84
N ALA A 80 -10.50 -26.24 -1.90
CA ALA A 80 -9.70 -27.30 -2.52
C ALA A 80 -8.18 -27.05 -2.34
N GLU A 81 -7.36 -27.88 -2.99
CA GLU A 81 -5.90 -27.71 -2.97
C GLU A 81 -5.49 -26.39 -3.64
N THR A 82 -4.55 -25.68 -3.00
CA THR A 82 -4.04 -24.40 -3.48
C THR A 82 -2.60 -24.55 -3.95
N GLU A 83 -2.33 -24.22 -5.22
CA GLU A 83 -0.96 -24.14 -5.74
C GLU A 83 -0.11 -23.24 -4.83
N ALA A 84 1.01 -23.73 -4.32
CA ALA A 84 1.92 -22.95 -3.47
C ALA A 84 2.34 -21.62 -4.14
N ALA A 85 2.49 -20.58 -3.32
CA ALA A 85 2.96 -19.29 -3.80
C ALA A 85 4.42 -19.41 -4.26
N LYS A 86 4.78 -18.74 -5.35
CA LYS A 86 6.12 -18.79 -5.94
C LYS A 86 6.66 -17.36 -6.04
N PRO A 87 7.82 -17.04 -5.46
CA PRO A 87 8.45 -15.74 -5.65
C PRO A 87 9.10 -15.64 -7.04
N GLY A 88 9.07 -14.47 -7.66
CA GLY A 88 9.76 -14.23 -8.91
C GLY A 88 9.14 -13.14 -9.77
N LEU A 89 9.86 -12.78 -10.83
CA LEU A 89 9.33 -11.97 -11.93
C LEU A 89 9.03 -12.88 -13.09
N TYR A 90 7.80 -12.84 -13.59
CA TYR A 90 7.29 -13.80 -14.56
C TYR A 90 7.13 -13.17 -15.94
N PHE A 91 7.51 -13.93 -16.97
CA PHE A 91 6.95 -13.79 -18.31
C PHE A 91 6.03 -14.99 -18.51
N GLY A 92 4.73 -14.76 -18.53
CA GLY A 92 3.70 -15.79 -18.34
C GLY A 92 3.31 -15.93 -16.87
N GLY A 93 2.61 -17.01 -16.49
CA GLY A 93 2.14 -17.25 -15.12
C GLY A 93 0.63 -17.15 -14.94
N GLU A 94 -0.09 -16.95 -16.04
CA GLU A 94 -1.53 -16.93 -16.14
C GLU A 94 -2.11 -18.33 -15.84
N ARG A 95 -3.28 -18.32 -15.21
CA ARG A 95 -4.21 -19.44 -15.07
C ARG A 95 -5.50 -18.93 -15.70
N PRO A 96 -5.64 -19.04 -17.03
CA PRO A 96 -6.73 -18.37 -17.75
C PRO A 96 -8.09 -18.96 -17.40
N GLU A 97 -8.13 -20.26 -17.10
CA GLU A 97 -9.34 -20.92 -16.65
C GLU A 97 -9.62 -20.57 -15.18
N PRO A 98 -10.82 -20.10 -14.85
CA PRO A 98 -11.23 -19.91 -13.47
C PRO A 98 -11.20 -21.27 -12.73
N PRO A 99 -10.81 -21.29 -11.44
CA PRO A 99 -10.88 -22.51 -10.65
C PRO A 99 -12.35 -22.95 -10.48
N GLU A 100 -12.60 -24.25 -10.48
CA GLU A 100 -13.95 -24.80 -10.23
C GLU A 100 -14.30 -24.88 -8.74
N SER A 101 -13.28 -24.81 -7.87
CA SER A 101 -13.46 -24.95 -6.44
C SER A 101 -14.06 -23.70 -5.80
N ARG A 102 -14.86 -23.92 -4.75
CA ARG A 102 -15.45 -22.83 -3.99
C ARG A 102 -14.37 -22.08 -3.21
N HIS A 103 -14.50 -20.76 -3.17
CA HIS A 103 -13.63 -19.84 -2.45
C HIS A 103 -14.44 -19.02 -1.44
N LEU A 104 -13.78 -18.66 -0.34
CA LEU A 104 -14.33 -17.83 0.73
C LEU A 104 -13.47 -16.57 0.87
N TRP A 105 -14.04 -15.41 0.54
CA TRP A 105 -13.39 -14.13 0.72
C TRP A 105 -13.54 -13.67 2.16
N LYS A 106 -12.42 -13.45 2.84
CA LYS A 106 -12.34 -13.22 4.27
C LYS A 106 -11.87 -11.81 4.58
N VAL A 107 -12.46 -11.23 5.62
CA VAL A 107 -11.94 -10.04 6.33
C VAL A 107 -11.57 -10.50 7.73
N ILE A 108 -10.33 -10.29 8.12
CA ILE A 108 -9.77 -10.84 9.37
C ILE A 108 -9.23 -9.68 10.20
N CYS A 109 -9.51 -9.70 11.50
CA CYS A 109 -8.97 -8.74 12.46
C CYS A 109 -8.12 -9.46 13.51
N PHE A 110 -6.95 -8.89 13.79
CA PHE A 110 -6.03 -9.31 14.84
C PHE A 110 -5.84 -8.21 15.87
N ASP A 111 -5.49 -8.58 17.08
CA ASP A 111 -5.00 -7.67 18.11
C ASP A 111 -3.54 -7.32 17.84
N LEU A 112 -3.22 -6.02 17.80
CA LEU A 112 -1.88 -5.51 17.47
C LEU A 112 -0.80 -5.96 18.46
N LYS A 113 -1.15 -6.09 19.74
CA LYS A 113 -0.18 -6.35 20.81
C LYS A 113 0.18 -7.82 20.90
N SER A 114 -0.81 -8.69 20.81
CA SER A 114 -0.68 -10.14 21.00
C SER A 114 -0.64 -10.95 19.70
N GLY A 115 -1.11 -10.39 18.58
CA GLY A 115 -1.31 -11.12 17.34
C GLY A 115 -2.51 -12.06 17.36
N GLN A 116 -3.32 -12.07 18.42
CA GLN A 116 -4.49 -12.93 18.52
C GLN A 116 -5.55 -12.51 17.49
N GLN A 117 -6.12 -13.48 16.76
CA GLN A 117 -7.29 -13.21 15.92
C GLN A 117 -8.49 -12.83 16.80
N LEU A 118 -9.02 -11.63 16.59
CA LEU A 118 -10.17 -11.10 17.32
C LEU A 118 -11.49 -11.53 16.68
N TRP A 119 -11.55 -11.47 15.34
CA TRP A 119 -12.71 -11.89 14.57
C TRP A 119 -12.34 -12.19 13.12
N GLU A 120 -13.18 -12.97 12.45
CA GLU A 120 -13.14 -13.22 11.01
C GLU A 120 -14.56 -13.15 10.45
N GLN A 121 -14.71 -12.50 9.30
CA GLN A 121 -15.94 -12.48 8.53
C GLN A 121 -15.73 -13.09 7.15
N THR A 122 -16.75 -13.78 6.64
CA THR A 122 -16.78 -14.20 5.23
C THR A 122 -17.62 -13.22 4.44
N ALA A 123 -16.96 -12.37 3.67
CA ALA A 123 -17.58 -11.34 2.85
C ALA A 123 -18.34 -11.92 1.67
N HIS A 124 -17.75 -12.91 0.99
CA HIS A 124 -18.36 -13.60 -0.15
C HIS A 124 -18.02 -15.09 -0.14
N LYS A 125 -18.89 -15.89 -0.75
CA LYS A 125 -18.70 -17.34 -0.97
C LYS A 125 -19.15 -17.68 -2.38
N GLY A 126 -18.25 -18.22 -3.18
CA GLY A 126 -18.55 -18.53 -4.58
C GLY A 126 -17.37 -19.14 -5.28
N THR A 127 -17.56 -19.47 -6.55
CA THR A 127 -16.48 -19.89 -7.44
C THR A 127 -16.01 -18.63 -8.20
N PRO A 128 -14.69 -18.33 -8.26
CA PRO A 128 -14.20 -17.21 -9.06
C PRO A 128 -14.68 -17.30 -10.51
N GLN A 129 -15.04 -16.16 -11.09
CA GLN A 129 -15.59 -16.10 -12.45
C GLN A 129 -14.53 -15.79 -13.51
N THR A 130 -13.32 -15.39 -13.09
CA THR A 130 -12.19 -15.08 -13.96
C THR A 130 -10.99 -15.93 -13.61
N GLY A 131 -10.06 -16.03 -14.56
CA GLY A 131 -8.74 -16.56 -14.28
C GLY A 131 -7.94 -15.62 -13.38
N ARG A 132 -6.69 -15.98 -13.12
CA ARG A 132 -5.74 -15.15 -12.39
C ARG A 132 -4.30 -15.34 -12.87
N HIS A 133 -3.46 -14.34 -12.65
CA HIS A 133 -2.01 -14.55 -12.66
C HIS A 133 -1.54 -15.20 -11.35
N ILE A 134 -0.42 -15.92 -11.36
CA ILE A 134 0.15 -16.55 -10.16
C ILE A 134 0.46 -15.55 -9.03
N LYS A 135 0.72 -14.29 -9.40
CA LYS A 135 0.91 -13.16 -8.45
C LYS A 135 -0.39 -12.58 -7.90
N ASN A 136 -1.55 -12.96 -8.41
CA ASN A 136 -2.83 -12.54 -7.87
C ASN A 136 -3.42 -13.63 -6.96
N SER A 137 -4.24 -13.21 -5.99
CA SER A 137 -4.80 -14.05 -4.93
C SER A 137 -6.33 -14.03 -4.86
N TYR A 138 -7.00 -13.24 -5.71
CA TYR A 138 -8.40 -12.80 -5.55
C TYR A 138 -8.68 -11.97 -4.28
N ALA A 139 -7.64 -11.61 -3.51
CA ALA A 139 -7.65 -10.66 -2.38
C ALA A 139 -6.35 -9.84 -2.35
N SER A 140 -6.06 -9.15 -3.45
CA SER A 140 -4.85 -8.36 -3.60
C SER A 140 -5.01 -6.94 -3.04
N GLU A 141 -6.24 -6.43 -3.05
CA GLU A 141 -6.61 -5.11 -2.58
C GLU A 141 -6.44 -4.98 -1.06
N THR A 142 -5.83 -3.88 -0.64
CA THR A 142 -5.68 -3.50 0.78
C THR A 142 -6.98 -2.87 1.25
N PRO A 143 -7.60 -3.29 2.37
CA PRO A 143 -8.80 -2.62 2.86
C PRO A 143 -8.51 -1.16 3.27
N ALA A 144 -9.53 -0.37 3.55
CA ALA A 144 -9.38 0.99 4.07
C ALA A 144 -10.30 1.22 5.27
N THR A 145 -9.94 2.12 6.17
CA THR A 145 -10.77 2.49 7.33
C THR A 145 -10.85 4.00 7.51
N ASP A 146 -12.03 4.46 7.93
CA ASP A 146 -12.28 5.85 8.38
C ASP A 146 -12.17 5.98 9.91
N GLY A 147 -11.85 4.89 10.60
CA GLY A 147 -11.76 4.80 12.05
C GLY A 147 -13.05 4.38 12.76
N GLU A 148 -14.15 4.24 12.02
CA GLU A 148 -15.41 3.68 12.52
C GLU A 148 -15.72 2.35 11.82
N ARG A 149 -15.38 2.26 10.54
CA ARG A 149 -15.71 1.18 9.63
C ARG A 149 -14.49 0.73 8.85
N ILE A 150 -14.43 -0.56 8.55
CA ILE A 150 -13.46 -1.18 7.64
C ILE A 150 -14.16 -1.53 6.33
N TYR A 151 -13.56 -1.11 5.21
CA TYR A 151 -14.04 -1.33 3.85
C TYR A 151 -13.12 -2.32 3.15
N ALA A 152 -13.64 -3.52 2.89
CA ALA A 152 -12.95 -4.57 2.16
C ALA A 152 -13.48 -4.65 0.74
N TYR A 153 -12.67 -4.22 -0.22
CA TYR A 153 -12.95 -4.35 -1.64
C TYR A 153 -12.23 -5.58 -2.20
N PHE A 154 -12.94 -6.36 -2.99
CA PHE A 154 -12.42 -7.49 -3.74
C PHE A 154 -12.85 -7.26 -5.19
N GLY A 155 -11.93 -6.77 -6.04
CA GLY A 155 -12.24 -6.10 -7.32
C GLY A 155 -13.46 -6.63 -8.09
N ASN A 156 -13.35 -7.87 -8.56
CA ASN A 156 -14.37 -8.56 -9.35
C ASN A 156 -15.41 -9.33 -8.51
N GLN A 157 -15.55 -9.01 -7.23
CA GLN A 157 -16.44 -9.71 -6.31
C GLN A 157 -17.37 -8.79 -5.52
N GLY A 158 -16.91 -7.59 -5.16
CA GLY A 158 -17.70 -6.62 -4.42
C GLY A 158 -16.93 -5.89 -3.34
N VAL A 159 -17.64 -5.00 -2.66
CA VAL A 159 -17.15 -4.23 -1.53
C VAL A 159 -18.05 -4.43 -0.32
N TYR A 160 -17.42 -4.63 0.83
CA TYR A 160 -18.09 -5.05 2.06
C TYR A 160 -17.63 -4.18 3.22
N CYS A 161 -18.58 -3.70 4.02
CA CYS A 161 -18.34 -2.79 5.12
C CYS A 161 -18.69 -3.45 6.45
N TYR A 162 -17.78 -3.32 7.41
CA TYR A 162 -17.96 -3.79 8.78
C TYR A 162 -17.61 -2.68 9.76
N THR A 163 -18.20 -2.70 10.95
CA THR A 163 -17.64 -1.96 12.09
C THR A 163 -16.24 -2.49 12.41
N LEU A 164 -15.40 -1.74 13.13
CA LEU A 164 -14.09 -2.24 13.58
C LEU A 164 -14.17 -3.53 14.45
N ASP A 165 -15.31 -3.77 15.11
CA ASP A 165 -15.61 -4.99 15.86
C ASP A 165 -16.12 -6.17 15.00
N GLY A 166 -16.14 -6.02 13.66
CA GLY A 166 -16.51 -7.09 12.73
C GLY A 166 -18.00 -7.31 12.55
N LYS A 167 -18.87 -6.39 13.00
CA LYS A 167 -20.31 -6.45 12.68
C LYS A 167 -20.54 -5.96 11.26
N PRO A 168 -21.28 -6.70 10.41
CA PRO A 168 -21.58 -6.24 9.05
C PRO A 168 -22.44 -4.98 9.10
N VAL A 169 -22.14 -4.02 8.21
CA VAL A 169 -22.90 -2.77 8.04
C VAL A 169 -23.67 -2.83 6.73
N TRP A 170 -22.97 -3.03 5.62
CA TRP A 170 -23.53 -3.20 4.28
C TRP A 170 -22.56 -3.98 3.39
N GLY A 171 -23.05 -4.50 2.27
CA GLY A 171 -22.24 -5.14 1.24
C GLY A 171 -22.85 -4.92 -0.13
N LYS A 172 -22.01 -4.71 -1.15
CA LYS A 172 -22.40 -4.50 -2.54
C LYS A 172 -21.56 -5.41 -3.42
N GLU A 173 -22.21 -6.40 -4.02
CA GLU A 173 -21.59 -7.20 -5.07
C GLU A 173 -21.33 -6.33 -6.29
N LEU A 174 -20.19 -6.56 -6.94
CA LEU A 174 -19.82 -5.86 -8.15
C LEU A 174 -19.66 -6.87 -9.28
N PRO A 175 -20.02 -6.51 -10.52
CA PRO A 175 -19.82 -7.39 -11.67
C PRO A 175 -18.35 -7.74 -11.83
N SER A 176 -18.10 -8.97 -12.27
CA SER A 176 -16.77 -9.42 -12.64
C SER A 176 -16.48 -9.02 -14.08
N HIS A 177 -15.33 -8.39 -14.31
CA HIS A 177 -14.89 -7.97 -15.64
C HIS A 177 -13.60 -8.67 -16.04
N LYS A 178 -13.39 -8.83 -17.36
CA LYS A 178 -12.14 -9.34 -17.89
C LYS A 178 -11.01 -8.38 -17.56
N THR A 179 -9.88 -8.94 -17.18
CA THR A 179 -8.64 -8.19 -16.94
C THR A 179 -7.60 -8.61 -17.95
N ARG A 180 -6.63 -7.72 -18.21
CA ARG A 180 -5.54 -7.96 -19.14
C ARG A 180 -4.87 -9.29 -18.82
N ASN A 181 -4.92 -10.21 -19.79
CA ASN A 181 -4.35 -11.56 -19.68
C ASN A 181 -4.80 -12.33 -18.42
N GLU A 182 -6.02 -12.07 -17.92
CA GLU A 182 -6.52 -12.65 -16.66
C GLU A 182 -5.62 -12.34 -15.46
N TRP A 183 -4.90 -11.21 -15.44
CA TRP A 183 -3.99 -10.91 -14.33
C TRP A 183 -4.69 -10.56 -13.01
N GLY A 184 -6.00 -10.29 -13.06
CA GLY A 184 -6.84 -9.98 -11.91
C GLY A 184 -6.73 -8.51 -11.48
N THR A 185 -7.43 -8.18 -10.39
CA THR A 185 -7.55 -6.81 -9.85
C THR A 185 -6.58 -6.58 -8.67
N ALA A 186 -6.27 -5.31 -8.37
CA ALA A 186 -5.46 -4.95 -7.19
C ALA A 186 -5.60 -3.49 -6.71
N ALA A 187 -6.35 -2.63 -7.40
CA ALA A 187 -6.55 -1.24 -6.96
C ALA A 187 -7.34 -1.22 -5.65
N SER A 188 -6.77 -0.61 -4.61
CA SER A 188 -7.37 -0.58 -3.27
C SER A 188 -8.41 0.54 -3.14
N PRO A 189 -9.41 0.43 -2.24
CA PRO A 189 -10.33 1.51 -1.93
C PRO A 189 -9.62 2.67 -1.21
N ILE A 190 -10.16 3.88 -1.32
CA ILE A 190 -9.88 4.98 -0.39
C ILE A 190 -11.20 5.52 0.17
N VAL A 191 -11.22 5.77 1.48
CA VAL A 191 -12.31 6.47 2.15
C VAL A 191 -11.87 7.87 2.54
N TYR A 192 -12.70 8.87 2.20
CA TYR A 192 -12.45 10.26 2.54
C TYR A 192 -13.77 11.03 2.59
N ASP A 193 -13.94 11.84 3.64
CA ASP A 193 -15.10 12.75 3.80
C ASP A 193 -16.45 12.06 3.57
N GLY A 194 -16.66 10.92 4.25
CA GLY A 194 -17.89 10.14 4.14
C GLY A 194 -18.11 9.42 2.80
N ARG A 195 -17.13 9.43 1.90
CA ARG A 195 -17.21 8.79 0.58
C ARG A 195 -16.16 7.69 0.45
N LEU A 196 -16.54 6.57 -0.18
CA LEU A 196 -15.66 5.48 -0.53
C LEU A 196 -15.45 5.46 -2.04
N PHE A 197 -14.21 5.65 -2.48
CA PHE A 197 -13.83 5.68 -3.89
C PHE A 197 -13.21 4.35 -4.30
N LEU A 198 -13.73 3.79 -5.40
CA LEU A 198 -13.23 2.55 -6.01
C LEU A 198 -12.87 2.83 -7.46
N VAL A 199 -11.69 2.36 -7.89
CA VAL A 199 -11.30 2.30 -9.29
C VAL A 199 -11.36 0.84 -9.72
N ASN A 200 -12.04 0.57 -10.83
CA ASN A 200 -12.03 -0.72 -11.51
C ASN A 200 -11.66 -0.47 -12.97
N ASP A 201 -10.36 -0.40 -13.23
CA ASP A 201 -9.83 -0.37 -14.59
C ASP A 201 -9.68 -1.82 -15.08
N ASN A 202 -10.39 -2.16 -16.15
CA ASN A 202 -10.52 -3.51 -16.70
C ASN A 202 -10.60 -3.45 -18.25
N ASP A 203 -10.77 -4.59 -18.92
CA ASP A 203 -10.74 -4.64 -20.38
C ASP A 203 -12.14 -4.52 -21.04
N ASP A 204 -13.22 -4.59 -20.26
CA ASP A 204 -14.60 -4.51 -20.70
C ASP A 204 -15.18 -3.10 -20.52
N GLU A 205 -15.32 -2.64 -19.27
CA GLU A 205 -15.96 -1.38 -18.87
C GLU A 205 -15.22 -0.78 -17.65
N SER A 206 -14.17 0.00 -17.91
CA SER A 206 -13.42 0.67 -16.83
C SER A 206 -14.22 1.82 -16.22
N TYR A 207 -14.18 1.96 -14.90
CA TYR A 207 -14.89 3.03 -14.19
C TYR A 207 -14.20 3.44 -12.88
N ILE A 208 -14.57 4.64 -12.43
CA ILE A 208 -14.42 5.07 -11.04
C ILE A 208 -15.82 5.30 -10.45
N VAL A 209 -16.01 4.91 -9.19
CA VAL A 209 -17.28 5.07 -8.48
C VAL A 209 -17.03 5.64 -7.09
N ALA A 210 -17.90 6.54 -6.67
CA ALA A 210 -18.00 6.98 -5.28
C ALA A 210 -19.26 6.40 -4.64
N LEU A 211 -19.10 5.79 -3.48
CA LEU A 211 -20.19 5.30 -2.66
C LEU A 211 -20.29 6.14 -1.38
N ASP A 212 -21.49 6.30 -0.84
CA ASP A 212 -21.66 6.78 0.53
C ASP A 212 -21.03 5.74 1.47
N ALA A 213 -20.07 6.16 2.29
CA ALA A 213 -19.30 5.23 3.11
C ALA A 213 -20.16 4.59 4.21
N LYS A 214 -21.25 5.25 4.63
CA LYS A 214 -22.14 4.74 5.67
C LYS A 214 -23.19 3.77 5.12
N THR A 215 -23.70 3.99 3.91
CA THR A 215 -24.80 3.19 3.35
C THR A 215 -24.38 2.24 2.23
N GLY A 216 -23.29 2.53 1.53
CA GLY A 216 -22.86 1.80 0.33
C GLY A 216 -23.62 2.22 -0.95
N ASP A 217 -24.51 3.21 -0.84
CA ASP A 217 -25.25 3.73 -1.99
C ASP A 217 -24.32 4.44 -2.96
N GLU A 218 -24.59 4.32 -4.25
CA GLU A 218 -23.81 5.00 -5.28
C GLU A 218 -24.13 6.49 -5.29
N LEU A 219 -23.10 7.32 -5.10
CA LEU A 219 -23.22 8.77 -5.20
C LEU A 219 -23.06 9.22 -6.65
N TRP A 220 -22.04 8.70 -7.31
CA TRP A 220 -21.74 8.95 -8.71
C TRP A 220 -20.81 7.86 -9.27
N ARG A 221 -20.80 7.73 -10.59
CA ARG A 221 -19.91 6.85 -11.34
C ARG A 221 -19.51 7.53 -12.64
N GLU A 222 -18.22 7.47 -12.95
CA GLU A 222 -17.68 7.98 -14.20
C GLU A 222 -16.99 6.86 -14.98
N PRO A 223 -17.35 6.66 -16.26
CA PRO A 223 -16.62 5.74 -17.12
C PRO A 223 -15.20 6.26 -17.36
N ARG A 224 -14.26 5.33 -17.51
CA ARG A 224 -12.85 5.65 -17.77
C ARG A 224 -12.44 5.04 -19.09
N ASP A 225 -11.88 5.87 -19.99
CA ASP A 225 -11.22 5.37 -21.19
C ASP A 225 -9.83 4.83 -20.82
N GLU A 226 -9.83 3.67 -20.18
CA GLU A 226 -8.65 2.96 -19.71
C GLU A 226 -8.83 1.45 -19.91
N LYS A 227 -7.71 0.75 -20.12
CA LYS A 227 -7.65 -0.71 -20.00
C LYS A 227 -7.18 -1.09 -18.59
N THR A 228 -7.06 -2.38 -18.33
CA THR A 228 -6.69 -2.90 -17.01
C THR A 228 -5.46 -2.19 -16.43
N ASN A 229 -5.64 -1.61 -15.24
CA ASN A 229 -4.60 -0.94 -14.44
C ASN A 229 -4.80 -1.26 -12.95
N TRP A 230 -3.77 -1.04 -12.14
CA TRP A 230 -3.75 -1.50 -10.73
C TRP A 230 -3.44 -0.40 -9.72
N ALA A 231 -3.28 0.85 -10.17
CA ALA A 231 -2.99 1.97 -9.29
C ALA A 231 -4.18 2.25 -8.36
N THR A 232 -3.90 2.32 -7.06
CA THR A 232 -4.88 2.77 -6.05
C THR A 232 -5.15 4.27 -6.28
N PRO A 233 -6.42 4.75 -6.27
CA PRO A 233 -6.73 6.17 -6.34
C PRO A 233 -6.09 6.92 -5.16
N PHE A 234 -5.93 8.23 -5.27
CA PHE A 234 -5.30 9.05 -4.23
C PHE A 234 -6.07 10.33 -3.96
N ILE A 235 -6.23 10.68 -2.68
CA ILE A 235 -6.82 11.96 -2.27
C ILE A 235 -5.69 12.98 -2.10
N TRP A 236 -5.60 13.90 -3.05
CA TRP A 236 -4.63 14.98 -3.01
C TRP A 236 -5.26 16.24 -2.42
N LYS A 237 -4.77 16.63 -1.24
CA LYS A 237 -5.16 17.87 -0.59
C LYS A 237 -4.18 18.97 -1.00
N THR A 238 -4.69 19.97 -1.70
CA THR A 238 -3.96 21.18 -2.07
C THR A 238 -4.42 22.35 -1.20
N PRO A 239 -3.70 23.48 -1.16
CA PRO A 239 -4.19 24.68 -0.51
C PRO A 239 -5.56 25.17 -1.04
N ASP A 240 -5.85 24.90 -2.31
CA ASP A 240 -7.02 25.45 -3.00
C ASP A 240 -8.23 24.50 -2.99
N ARG A 241 -7.99 23.19 -3.04
CA ARG A 241 -9.04 22.15 -3.15
C ARG A 241 -8.54 20.74 -2.82
N VAL A 242 -9.50 19.83 -2.65
CA VAL A 242 -9.25 18.39 -2.55
C VAL A 242 -9.57 17.73 -3.88
N GLU A 243 -8.68 16.85 -4.31
CA GLU A 243 -8.75 16.17 -5.59
C GLU A 243 -8.67 14.64 -5.43
N LEU A 244 -9.38 13.92 -6.28
CA LEU A 244 -9.30 12.47 -6.42
C LEU A 244 -8.50 12.15 -7.68
N VAL A 245 -7.27 11.68 -7.48
CA VAL A 245 -6.31 11.39 -8.55
C VAL A 245 -6.31 9.89 -8.86
N THR A 246 -6.34 9.56 -10.15
CA THR A 246 -6.28 8.20 -10.66
C THR A 246 -5.24 8.09 -11.76
N ALA A 247 -4.45 7.02 -11.76
CA ALA A 247 -3.45 6.77 -12.78
C ALA A 247 -3.90 5.62 -13.70
N GLY A 248 -3.83 5.85 -15.01
CA GLY A 248 -4.16 4.87 -16.04
C GLY A 248 -3.12 4.84 -17.16
N THR A 249 -3.36 3.98 -18.13
CA THR A 249 -2.53 3.81 -19.34
C THR A 249 -2.62 5.05 -20.23
N ASN A 250 -3.83 5.50 -20.55
CA ASN A 250 -4.06 6.61 -21.47
C ASN A 250 -3.84 7.94 -20.76
N LYS A 251 -4.46 8.13 -19.59
CA LYS A 251 -4.38 9.37 -18.82
C LYS A 251 -4.34 9.10 -17.30
N VAL A 252 -3.53 9.87 -16.61
CA VAL A 252 -3.81 10.24 -15.22
C VAL A 252 -4.92 11.28 -15.23
N ARG A 253 -5.93 11.12 -14.38
CA ARG A 253 -7.06 12.05 -14.25
C ARG A 253 -7.23 12.48 -12.81
N SER A 254 -7.52 13.75 -12.62
CA SER A 254 -7.93 14.31 -11.34
C SER A 254 -9.36 14.79 -11.41
N TYR A 255 -10.14 14.43 -10.41
CA TYR A 255 -11.54 14.80 -10.24
C TYR A 255 -11.72 15.60 -8.95
N ASP A 256 -12.78 16.39 -8.86
CA ASP A 256 -13.28 16.77 -7.54
C ASP A 256 -13.99 15.57 -6.87
N LEU A 257 -14.45 15.76 -5.62
CA LEU A 257 -15.10 14.69 -4.86
C LEU A 257 -16.50 14.30 -5.38
N ASP A 258 -17.05 15.09 -6.30
CA ASP A 258 -18.37 14.87 -6.91
C ASP A 258 -18.23 14.32 -8.35
N GLY A 259 -17.02 13.92 -8.75
CA GLY A 259 -16.75 13.21 -10.01
C GLY A 259 -16.47 14.11 -11.20
N LYS A 260 -16.39 15.43 -11.02
CA LYS A 260 -16.08 16.34 -12.13
C LYS A 260 -14.59 16.33 -12.44
N LEU A 261 -14.24 16.06 -13.70
CA LEU A 261 -12.86 16.13 -14.20
C LEU A 261 -12.30 17.56 -14.04
N LEU A 262 -11.14 17.66 -13.41
CA LEU A 262 -10.41 18.92 -13.20
C LEU A 262 -9.25 19.07 -14.18
N TRP A 263 -8.43 18.02 -14.29
CA TRP A 263 -7.30 17.96 -15.22
C TRP A 263 -6.95 16.53 -15.60
N GLU A 264 -6.22 16.40 -16.69
CA GLU A 264 -5.69 15.13 -17.17
C GLU A 264 -4.25 15.24 -17.67
N LEU A 265 -3.50 14.14 -17.60
CA LEU A 265 -2.09 14.06 -17.97
C LEU A 265 -1.83 12.74 -18.71
N GLY A 266 -1.35 12.82 -19.96
CA GLY A 266 -0.87 11.69 -20.73
C GLY A 266 0.61 11.39 -20.56
N GLY A 267 1.11 10.40 -21.28
CA GLY A 267 2.54 10.05 -21.28
C GLY A 267 2.94 9.07 -20.17
N MET A 268 1.98 8.32 -19.63
CA MET A 268 2.24 7.16 -18.76
C MET A 268 2.76 5.96 -19.56
N SER A 269 3.30 4.95 -18.88
CA SER A 269 3.55 3.66 -19.53
C SER A 269 2.24 2.91 -19.74
N SER A 270 2.24 1.91 -20.64
CA SER A 270 1.09 1.07 -20.98
C SER A 270 0.47 0.30 -19.80
N ILE A 271 1.14 0.30 -18.65
CA ILE A 271 0.63 -0.19 -17.36
C ILE A 271 0.98 0.82 -16.26
N ALA A 272 -0.03 1.24 -15.49
CA ALA A 272 0.11 2.03 -14.27
C ALA A 272 -0.22 1.16 -13.03
N ILE A 273 0.80 0.94 -12.20
CA ILE A 273 0.70 0.20 -10.93
C ILE A 273 1.08 1.09 -9.74
N PRO A 274 2.15 1.91 -9.80
CA PRO A 274 2.53 2.75 -8.67
C PRO A 274 1.39 3.70 -8.26
N THR A 275 1.13 3.76 -6.97
CA THR A 275 0.09 4.61 -6.38
C THR A 275 0.57 6.05 -6.28
N PRO A 276 -0.22 7.05 -6.72
CA PRO A 276 0.10 8.46 -6.52
C PRO A 276 0.23 8.81 -5.03
N PHE A 277 1.05 9.79 -4.71
CA PHE A 277 1.16 10.35 -3.36
C PHE A 277 1.62 11.81 -3.44
N ALA A 278 1.50 12.56 -2.35
CA ALA A 278 1.91 13.95 -2.31
C ALA A 278 2.79 14.28 -1.10
N HIS A 279 3.72 15.22 -1.28
CA HIS A 279 4.58 15.74 -0.22
C HIS A 279 4.91 17.21 -0.54
N ASP A 280 4.94 18.08 0.47
CA ASP A 280 5.18 19.53 0.32
C ASP A 280 4.37 20.19 -0.81
N GLY A 281 3.11 19.76 -0.96
CA GLY A 281 2.18 20.29 -1.96
C GLY A 281 2.38 19.76 -3.39
N LEU A 282 3.45 19.03 -3.68
CA LEU A 282 3.64 18.38 -5.00
C LEU A 282 3.02 16.99 -5.02
N LEU A 283 2.36 16.65 -6.12
CA LEU A 283 1.85 15.31 -6.41
C LEU A 283 2.86 14.53 -7.25
N TYR A 284 3.22 13.32 -6.80
CA TYR A 284 4.14 12.43 -7.49
C TYR A 284 3.39 11.31 -8.19
N LEU A 285 3.69 11.12 -9.48
CA LEU A 285 3.11 10.10 -10.33
C LEU A 285 4.23 9.28 -10.94
N ALA A 286 4.07 7.96 -11.02
CA ALA A 286 5.07 7.10 -11.63
C ALA A 286 4.44 5.93 -12.37
N SER A 287 5.08 5.50 -13.45
CA SER A 287 4.79 4.22 -14.11
C SER A 287 6.03 3.77 -14.88
N GLY A 288 6.14 2.48 -15.20
CA GLY A 288 7.39 1.97 -15.74
C GLY A 288 7.34 0.53 -16.21
N TYR A 289 6.33 0.17 -17.01
CA TYR A 289 6.27 -1.18 -17.57
C TYR A 289 7.57 -1.56 -18.27
N ILE A 290 8.07 -2.76 -17.97
CA ILE A 290 9.40 -3.19 -18.38
C ILE A 290 9.59 -3.22 -19.90
N MET A 291 8.51 -3.44 -20.67
CA MET A 291 8.54 -3.49 -22.14
C MET A 291 8.43 -2.11 -22.80
N ASP A 292 8.08 -1.08 -22.04
CA ASP A 292 7.88 0.25 -22.61
C ASP A 292 9.17 1.07 -22.60
N LYS A 293 9.30 1.93 -23.59
CA LYS A 293 10.40 2.91 -23.64
C LYS A 293 10.19 4.02 -22.60
N GLN A 294 8.95 4.49 -22.47
CA GLN A 294 8.55 5.52 -21.52
C GLN A 294 8.31 4.90 -20.15
N LYS A 295 9.06 5.37 -19.15
CA LYS A 295 8.95 4.96 -17.75
C LYS A 295 8.95 6.22 -16.89
N PRO A 296 7.85 6.97 -16.89
CA PRO A 296 7.85 8.34 -16.41
C PRO A 296 7.80 8.43 -14.89
N VAL A 297 8.36 9.51 -14.36
CA VAL A 297 8.04 10.06 -13.05
C VAL A 297 7.73 11.55 -13.22
N PHE A 298 6.60 11.99 -12.68
CA PHE A 298 6.18 13.39 -12.68
C PHE A 298 6.09 13.93 -11.26
N ALA A 299 6.39 15.22 -11.10
CA ALA A 299 5.95 16.02 -9.98
C ALA A 299 5.02 17.14 -10.49
N ILE A 300 3.78 17.15 -10.00
CA ILE A 300 2.71 18.05 -10.42
C ILE A 300 2.47 19.10 -9.33
N LYS A 301 2.33 20.37 -9.75
CA LYS A 301 2.00 21.51 -8.90
C LYS A 301 0.49 21.60 -8.71
N PRO A 302 0.02 22.10 -7.54
CA PRO A 302 -1.41 22.29 -7.30
C PRO A 302 -2.03 23.29 -8.29
N GLY A 303 -3.36 23.24 -8.41
CA GLY A 303 -4.14 24.21 -9.19
C GLY A 303 -4.30 23.89 -10.68
N ALA A 304 -3.80 22.74 -11.15
CA ALA A 304 -3.92 22.32 -12.55
C ALA A 304 -5.35 22.31 -13.11
N THR A 305 -5.52 22.70 -14.37
CA THR A 305 -6.82 22.60 -15.06
C THR A 305 -6.62 22.18 -16.52
N GLY A 306 -7.56 21.39 -17.07
CA GLY A 306 -7.51 20.94 -18.46
C GLY A 306 -6.45 19.86 -18.74
N ASP A 307 -6.02 19.72 -20.00
CA ASP A 307 -4.95 18.79 -20.38
C ASP A 307 -3.59 19.43 -20.09
N ILE A 308 -2.86 18.83 -19.14
CA ILE A 308 -1.52 19.27 -18.71
C ILE A 308 -0.40 18.40 -19.29
N THR A 309 -0.69 17.55 -20.28
CA THR A 309 0.30 16.68 -20.94
C THR A 309 1.47 17.52 -21.46
N PRO A 310 2.72 17.22 -21.05
CA PRO A 310 3.87 17.94 -21.56
C PRO A 310 4.02 17.70 -23.06
N LYS A 311 4.46 18.72 -23.79
CA LYS A 311 4.81 18.55 -25.20
C LYS A 311 6.11 17.77 -25.32
N GLU A 312 6.37 17.25 -26.52
CA GLU A 312 7.60 16.52 -26.80
C GLU A 312 8.84 17.38 -26.44
N GLY A 313 9.72 16.81 -25.62
CA GLY A 313 10.94 17.47 -25.13
C GLY A 313 10.77 18.37 -23.90
N GLU A 314 9.55 18.66 -23.46
CA GLU A 314 9.32 19.43 -22.23
C GLU A 314 9.55 18.56 -20.99
N THR A 315 10.32 19.06 -20.04
CA THR A 315 10.59 18.41 -18.75
C THR A 315 9.96 19.16 -17.57
N SER A 316 9.27 20.27 -17.82
CA SER A 316 8.52 21.06 -16.84
C SER A 316 7.48 21.91 -17.58
N GLY A 317 6.56 22.53 -16.83
CA GLY A 317 5.52 23.38 -17.40
C GLY A 317 4.82 24.21 -16.34
N GLU A 318 3.69 24.83 -16.71
CA GLU A 318 2.88 25.62 -15.79
C GLU A 318 2.53 24.81 -14.54
N TYR A 319 1.96 23.61 -14.74
CA TYR A 319 1.53 22.71 -13.67
C TYR A 319 2.47 21.52 -13.43
N ILE A 320 3.56 21.38 -14.20
CA ILE A 320 4.55 20.32 -14.01
C ILE A 320 5.79 20.95 -13.39
N ALA A 321 6.13 20.57 -12.15
CA ALA A 321 7.36 21.00 -11.50
C ALA A 321 8.57 20.40 -12.21
N TRP A 322 8.52 19.10 -12.46
CA TRP A 322 9.51 18.39 -13.26
C TRP A 322 8.95 17.07 -13.77
N PHE A 323 9.58 16.54 -14.81
CA PHE A 323 9.26 15.28 -15.46
C PHE A 323 10.55 14.54 -15.84
N GLN A 324 10.65 13.29 -15.39
CA GLN A 324 11.70 12.34 -15.76
C GLN A 324 11.13 11.25 -16.66
N GLN A 325 11.58 11.16 -17.91
CA GLN A 325 11.01 10.24 -18.91
C GLN A 325 11.31 8.75 -18.64
N ALA A 326 12.41 8.44 -17.96
CA ALA A 326 12.94 7.08 -17.81
C ALA A 326 13.42 6.74 -16.38
N ALA A 327 12.65 7.19 -15.39
CA ALA A 327 12.93 7.04 -13.97
C ALA A 327 11.97 6.11 -13.22
N GLY A 328 10.80 5.80 -13.78
CA GLY A 328 9.69 5.14 -13.09
C GLY A 328 9.88 3.63 -12.87
N PRO A 329 9.32 3.08 -11.77
CA PRO A 329 9.32 1.65 -11.48
C PRO A 329 8.15 0.93 -12.14
N TYR A 330 8.20 -0.42 -12.20
CA TYR A 330 7.06 -1.19 -12.67
C TYR A 330 6.05 -1.43 -11.55
N ASN A 331 6.36 -2.25 -10.53
CA ASN A 331 5.42 -2.54 -9.43
C ASN A 331 5.57 -1.62 -8.21
N PRO A 332 6.77 -1.44 -7.61
CA PRO A 332 6.89 -0.75 -6.32
C PRO A 332 6.54 0.73 -6.45
N SER A 333 5.69 1.24 -5.56
CA SER A 333 5.44 2.68 -5.51
C SER A 333 6.65 3.40 -4.88
N PRO A 334 7.18 4.49 -5.47
CA PRO A 334 8.31 5.22 -4.91
C PRO A 334 8.07 5.73 -3.48
N VAL A 335 9.13 5.90 -2.69
CA VAL A 335 9.08 6.51 -1.36
C VAL A 335 9.83 7.83 -1.36
N LEU A 336 9.21 8.87 -0.79
CA LEU A 336 9.86 10.16 -0.57
C LEU A 336 10.25 10.26 0.91
N TYR A 337 11.53 10.52 1.17
CA TYR A 337 12.07 10.65 2.51
C TYR A 337 13.13 11.74 2.55
N LYS A 338 12.96 12.75 3.41
CA LYS A 338 13.90 13.89 3.59
C LYS A 338 14.32 14.56 2.26
N ASP A 339 13.32 15.09 1.55
CA ASP A 339 13.43 15.77 0.25
C ASP A 339 14.00 14.91 -0.90
N LYS A 340 14.07 13.58 -0.72
CA LYS A 340 14.59 12.65 -1.75
C LYS A 340 13.54 11.64 -2.14
N LEU A 341 13.39 11.45 -3.44
CA LEU A 341 12.53 10.44 -4.03
C LEU A 341 13.37 9.20 -4.37
N TYR A 342 13.09 8.10 -3.67
CA TYR A 342 13.71 6.81 -3.89
C TYR A 342 12.83 5.95 -4.79
N VAL A 343 13.38 5.53 -5.93
CA VAL A 343 12.69 4.68 -6.91
C VAL A 343 13.32 3.30 -6.92
N LEU A 344 12.61 2.33 -6.33
CA LEU A 344 12.98 0.93 -6.31
C LEU A 344 12.47 0.25 -7.59
N LEU A 345 13.39 -0.27 -8.40
CA LEU A 345 13.07 -1.06 -9.58
C LEU A 345 13.01 -2.55 -9.22
N ASP A 346 12.02 -3.23 -9.76
CA ASP A 346 11.61 -4.61 -9.50
C ASP A 346 12.75 -5.64 -9.60
N ARG A 347 13.71 -5.36 -10.48
CA ARG A 347 14.88 -6.21 -10.75
C ARG A 347 16.07 -5.91 -9.84
N GLY A 348 15.89 -5.15 -8.75
CA GLY A 348 16.90 -4.88 -7.73
C GLY A 348 17.87 -3.76 -8.08
N MET A 349 17.34 -2.67 -8.62
CA MET A 349 18.07 -1.40 -8.74
C MET A 349 17.36 -0.34 -7.90
N LEU A 350 18.10 0.58 -7.30
CA LEU A 350 17.56 1.74 -6.60
C LEU A 350 18.14 3.01 -7.24
N ALA A 351 17.28 3.98 -7.55
CA ALA A 351 17.69 5.33 -7.94
C ALA A 351 17.19 6.35 -6.92
N CYS A 352 17.83 7.51 -6.86
CA CYS A 352 17.46 8.60 -5.96
C CYS A 352 17.47 9.92 -6.71
N TYR A 353 16.39 10.67 -6.55
CA TYR A 353 16.18 11.97 -7.17
C TYR A 353 15.90 13.02 -6.10
N ASP A 354 16.28 14.26 -6.35
CA ASP A 354 15.81 15.38 -5.55
C ASP A 354 14.30 15.52 -5.79
N ALA A 355 13.53 15.56 -4.71
CA ALA A 355 12.07 15.53 -4.82
C ALA A 355 11.49 16.83 -5.41
N LYS A 356 12.21 17.95 -5.34
CA LYS A 356 11.76 19.27 -5.78
C LYS A 356 12.21 19.59 -7.20
N THR A 357 13.36 19.09 -7.63
CA THR A 357 13.92 19.37 -8.98
C THR A 357 13.83 18.17 -9.92
N GLY A 358 13.71 16.95 -9.40
CA GLY A 358 13.75 15.72 -10.19
C GLY A 358 15.16 15.34 -10.65
N GLU A 359 16.19 16.11 -10.30
CA GLU A 359 17.58 15.80 -10.66
C GLU A 359 18.07 14.54 -9.95
N ALA A 360 18.86 13.72 -10.64
CA ALA A 360 19.43 12.53 -10.03
C ALA A 360 20.42 12.94 -8.93
N VAL A 361 20.14 12.52 -7.70
CA VAL A 361 21.09 12.57 -6.59
C VAL A 361 22.12 11.46 -6.75
N TYR A 362 21.64 10.27 -7.14
CA TYR A 362 22.46 9.22 -7.74
C TYR A 362 21.66 8.39 -8.73
N GLU A 363 22.34 7.98 -9.80
CA GLU A 363 21.79 7.09 -10.83
C GLU A 363 21.51 5.69 -10.29
N LYS A 364 20.78 4.88 -11.07
CA LYS A 364 20.41 3.49 -10.75
C LYS A 364 21.61 2.68 -10.23
N GLN A 365 21.58 2.31 -8.95
CA GLN A 365 22.56 1.45 -8.28
C GLN A 365 22.00 0.04 -8.09
N ARG A 366 22.84 -0.98 -8.29
CA ARG A 366 22.48 -2.38 -8.03
C ARG A 366 22.43 -2.61 -6.53
N ILE A 367 21.32 -3.16 -6.04
CA ILE A 367 21.28 -3.73 -4.68
C ILE A 367 21.94 -5.12 -4.76
N PRO A 368 23.09 -5.36 -4.10
CA PRO A 368 23.70 -6.70 -4.06
C PRO A 368 22.71 -7.74 -3.54
N GLY A 369 22.50 -8.82 -4.30
CA GLY A 369 21.50 -9.86 -3.97
C GLY A 369 20.04 -9.46 -4.18
N GLY A 370 19.75 -8.19 -4.49
CA GLY A 370 18.40 -7.68 -4.70
C GLY A 370 17.77 -8.20 -6.00
N ARG A 371 16.56 -8.76 -5.89
CA ARG A 371 15.75 -9.27 -7.01
C ARG A 371 14.28 -9.38 -6.60
N ALA A 372 13.36 -9.38 -7.57
CA ALA A 372 11.93 -9.62 -7.37
C ALA A 372 11.29 -8.75 -6.27
N PHE A 373 11.33 -7.43 -6.47
CA PHE A 373 10.64 -6.48 -5.60
C PHE A 373 9.22 -6.23 -6.13
N THR A 374 8.22 -6.54 -5.33
CA THR A 374 6.82 -6.14 -5.56
C THR A 374 6.32 -5.20 -4.46
N ALA A 375 6.70 -5.44 -3.20
CA ALA A 375 6.40 -4.55 -2.09
C ALA A 375 7.02 -3.16 -2.31
N SER A 376 6.30 -2.10 -1.94
CA SER A 376 6.82 -0.74 -2.01
C SER A 376 7.86 -0.52 -0.89
N PRO A 377 8.95 0.22 -1.15
CA PRO A 377 9.89 0.59 -0.11
C PRO A 377 9.22 1.47 0.96
N TRP A 378 9.78 1.43 2.17
CA TRP A 378 9.38 2.32 3.26
C TRP A 378 10.60 2.97 3.89
N ALA A 379 10.39 4.00 4.72
CA ALA A 379 11.49 4.73 5.33
C ALA A 379 11.20 5.18 6.77
N TYR A 380 12.23 5.10 7.60
CA TYR A 380 12.32 5.69 8.95
C TYR A 380 13.78 5.66 9.42
N ARG A 381 14.12 6.44 10.45
CA ARG A 381 15.45 6.44 11.11
C ARG A 381 16.62 6.50 10.12
N ASP A 382 16.51 7.41 9.14
CA ASP A 382 17.53 7.63 8.10
C ASP A 382 17.84 6.40 7.23
N LYS A 383 16.86 5.51 7.05
CA LYS A 383 17.01 4.30 6.23
C LYS A 383 15.85 4.12 5.29
N ILE A 384 16.17 3.56 4.13
CA ILE A 384 15.23 3.05 3.14
C ILE A 384 15.25 1.54 3.22
N PHE A 385 14.08 0.94 3.34
CA PHE A 385 13.90 -0.49 3.46
C PHE A 385 13.22 -1.03 2.21
N CYS A 386 13.80 -2.08 1.63
CA CYS A 386 13.30 -2.71 0.41
C CYS A 386 13.06 -4.20 0.68
N LEU A 387 11.80 -4.64 0.77
CA LEU A 387 11.43 -6.04 0.95
C LEU A 387 11.23 -6.73 -0.40
N ASN A 388 11.99 -7.80 -0.66
CA ASN A 388 11.78 -8.62 -1.85
C ASN A 388 10.78 -9.76 -1.60
N GLU A 389 10.43 -10.47 -2.67
CA GLU A 389 9.53 -11.61 -2.63
C GLU A 389 10.05 -12.83 -1.88
N PHE A 390 11.33 -12.86 -1.52
CA PHE A 390 11.99 -13.97 -0.82
C PHE A 390 12.09 -13.72 0.70
N GLY A 391 11.41 -12.71 1.23
CA GLY A 391 11.45 -12.40 2.66
C GLY A 391 12.74 -11.72 3.12
N THR A 392 13.56 -11.21 2.20
CA THR A 392 14.76 -10.41 2.51
C THR A 392 14.42 -8.93 2.44
N THR A 393 14.66 -8.22 3.54
CA THR A 393 14.64 -6.75 3.58
C THR A 393 16.05 -6.20 3.47
N PHE A 394 16.30 -5.39 2.45
CA PHE A 394 17.57 -4.68 2.25
C PHE A 394 17.47 -3.30 2.89
N VAL A 395 18.41 -2.97 3.76
CA VAL A 395 18.41 -1.71 4.51
C VAL A 395 19.50 -0.80 3.98
N ILE A 396 19.08 0.31 3.41
CA ILE A 396 19.93 1.24 2.66
C ILE A 396 19.97 2.56 3.41
N GLN A 397 21.14 3.17 3.51
CA GLN A 397 21.29 4.49 4.12
C GLN A 397 20.52 5.53 3.29
N ALA A 398 19.62 6.29 3.94
CA ALA A 398 19.03 7.46 3.31
C ALA A 398 20.07 8.57 3.22
N GLY A 399 20.15 9.26 2.09
CA GLY A 399 21.13 10.30 1.84
C GLY A 399 21.57 10.41 0.39
N PRO A 400 22.67 11.16 0.14
CA PRO A 400 23.16 11.50 -1.19
C PRO A 400 24.02 10.41 -1.83
N LYS A 401 24.30 9.32 -1.12
CA LYS A 401 25.09 8.20 -1.61
C LYS A 401 24.33 6.91 -1.38
N PHE A 402 24.41 6.00 -2.34
CA PHE A 402 23.91 4.65 -2.16
C PHE A 402 24.86 3.86 -1.27
N GLU A 403 24.33 3.28 -0.21
CA GLU A 403 25.05 2.41 0.71
C GLU A 403 24.08 1.36 1.26
N LEU A 404 24.27 0.10 0.87
CA LEU A 404 23.60 -1.03 1.53
C LEU A 404 24.28 -1.24 2.88
N LEU A 405 23.54 -1.09 3.97
CA LEU A 405 24.04 -1.24 5.33
C LEU A 405 24.06 -2.71 5.76
N TYR A 406 22.92 -3.39 5.59
CA TYR A 406 22.71 -4.79 5.97
C TYR A 406 21.39 -5.33 5.39
N THR A 407 21.13 -6.62 5.61
CA THR A 407 19.88 -7.30 5.27
C THR A 407 19.24 -7.93 6.51
N ASN A 408 17.90 -8.01 6.51
CA ASN A 408 17.12 -8.79 7.46
C ASN A 408 16.40 -9.92 6.70
N GLU A 409 16.40 -11.14 7.22
CA GLU A 409 15.90 -12.33 6.52
C GLU A 409 14.84 -13.06 7.34
N LEU A 410 13.65 -13.26 6.78
CA LEU A 410 12.53 -13.93 7.46
C LEU A 410 12.59 -15.46 7.43
N GLY A 411 13.59 -16.03 6.75
CA GLY A 411 13.81 -17.48 6.60
C GLY A 411 13.52 -17.99 5.20
N GLU A 412 13.73 -19.30 5.01
CA GLU A 412 13.40 -20.02 3.77
C GLU A 412 11.88 -20.23 3.65
N ASP A 413 11.38 -20.48 2.43
CA ASP A 413 9.95 -20.76 2.14
C ASP A 413 8.93 -19.69 2.57
N VAL A 414 9.40 -18.45 2.71
CA VAL A 414 8.56 -17.26 2.92
C VAL A 414 8.40 -16.51 1.59
N MET A 415 7.15 -16.13 1.27
CA MET A 415 6.89 -15.21 0.16
C MET A 415 6.23 -13.91 0.63
N CYS A 416 6.80 -12.77 0.26
CA CYS A 416 6.29 -11.45 0.62
C CYS A 416 5.92 -10.63 -0.63
N MET A 417 4.71 -10.11 -0.71
CA MET A 417 4.33 -9.14 -1.75
C MET A 417 3.67 -7.88 -1.22
N ALA A 418 3.07 -7.97 -0.03
CA ALA A 418 2.41 -6.86 0.62
C ALA A 418 3.43 -5.84 1.12
N SER A 419 3.15 -4.55 0.91
CA SER A 419 3.88 -3.48 1.59
C SER A 419 3.60 -3.53 3.09
N PRO A 420 4.59 -3.29 3.96
CA PRO A 420 4.38 -3.37 5.40
C PRO A 420 3.55 -2.19 5.96
N ALA A 421 3.11 -2.36 7.20
CA ALA A 421 2.49 -1.31 8.00
C ALA A 421 3.41 -0.91 9.15
N ILE A 422 3.43 0.39 9.49
CA ILE A 422 4.24 0.93 10.58
C ILE A 422 3.30 1.60 11.57
N VAL A 423 3.35 1.20 12.84
CA VAL A 423 2.48 1.74 13.90
C VAL A 423 3.24 1.79 15.21
N GLY A 424 3.41 3.00 15.76
CA GLY A 424 4.19 3.18 16.98
C GLY A 424 5.61 2.61 16.81
N ASP A 425 5.97 1.65 17.65
CA ASP A 425 7.25 0.94 17.68
C ASP A 425 7.25 -0.38 16.90
N ARG A 426 6.19 -0.65 16.13
CA ARG A 426 5.97 -1.93 15.44
C ARG A 426 6.02 -1.80 13.93
N LEU A 427 6.59 -2.82 13.31
CA LEU A 427 6.54 -3.06 11.87
C LEU A 427 5.77 -4.36 11.63
N LEU A 428 4.71 -4.28 10.83
CA LEU A 428 3.89 -5.43 10.45
C LEU A 428 4.25 -5.88 9.03
N ILE A 429 4.68 -7.13 8.88
CA ILE A 429 4.97 -7.75 7.59
C ILE A 429 4.01 -8.91 7.36
N ARG A 430 3.33 -8.90 6.21
CA ARG A 430 2.50 -10.02 5.76
C ARG A 430 3.28 -10.89 4.78
N THR A 431 3.25 -12.20 5.02
CA THR A 431 3.72 -13.24 4.10
C THR A 431 2.53 -13.92 3.41
N ASP A 432 2.79 -14.90 2.56
CA ASP A 432 1.76 -15.73 1.94
C ASP A 432 0.96 -16.57 2.94
N LYS A 433 1.49 -16.79 4.15
CA LYS A 433 0.90 -17.68 5.18
C LYS A 433 0.69 -17.03 6.55
N GLU A 434 1.40 -15.96 6.86
CA GLU A 434 1.47 -15.40 8.22
C GLU A 434 1.45 -13.88 8.22
N LEU A 435 1.06 -13.31 9.36
CA LEU A 435 1.29 -11.92 9.72
C LEU A 435 2.33 -11.90 10.85
N LEU A 436 3.37 -11.09 10.70
CA LEU A 436 4.44 -10.92 11.67
C LEU A 436 4.37 -9.51 12.25
N CYS A 437 4.56 -9.39 13.56
CA CYS A 437 4.88 -8.12 14.21
C CYS A 437 6.33 -8.12 14.66
N ILE A 438 7.08 -7.17 14.12
CA ILE A 438 8.47 -6.93 14.45
C ILE A 438 8.51 -5.72 15.39
N SER A 439 9.21 -5.86 16.51
CA SER A 439 9.48 -4.77 17.46
C SER A 439 10.78 -5.07 18.19
N GLU A 440 11.54 -4.04 18.56
CA GLU A 440 12.76 -4.24 19.35
C GLU A 440 12.38 -4.87 20.71
N SER A 441 12.97 -6.01 21.01
CA SER A 441 12.79 -6.63 22.33
C SER A 441 13.48 -5.75 23.37
N SER A 442 12.80 -5.37 24.46
CA SER A 442 13.41 -4.60 25.56
C SER A 442 14.56 -5.31 26.29
N VAL A 443 14.92 -6.52 25.86
CA VAL A 443 15.85 -7.43 26.54
C VAL A 443 17.33 -7.06 26.33
N SER A 444 17.68 -6.15 25.41
CA SER A 444 19.10 -5.82 25.14
C SER A 444 19.61 -4.50 25.72
N LYS A 445 18.80 -3.70 26.42
CA LYS A 445 19.26 -2.39 26.96
C LYS A 445 20.13 -2.51 28.22
N ASP A 446 20.17 -3.66 28.89
CA ASP A 446 20.94 -3.86 30.12
C ASP A 446 22.35 -4.45 29.92
N GLN A 447 22.81 -4.69 28.68
CA GLN A 447 24.17 -5.21 28.41
C GLN A 447 25.10 -4.29 27.63
N ALA A 448 24.67 -3.07 27.29
CA ALA A 448 25.50 -2.07 26.62
C ALA A 448 25.82 -0.85 27.52
N ALA A 449 25.99 -1.07 28.82
CA ALA A 449 26.54 -0.08 29.73
C ALA A 449 27.37 -0.77 30.83
N SER A 450 28.60 -1.15 30.49
CA SER A 450 29.71 -1.19 31.44
C SER A 450 30.98 -0.78 30.70
N PRO A 451 31.81 0.07 31.33
CA PRO A 451 32.80 0.93 30.66
C PRO A 451 33.95 0.18 29.97
#